data_AF-A0A968UKQ3-F1
#
_entry.id   AF-A0A968UKQ3-F1
#
_cell.length_a   1.000
_cell.length_b   1.000
_cell.length_c   1.000
_cell.angle_alpha   90.00
_cell.angle_beta   90.00
_cell.angle_gamma   90.00
#
_symmetry.space_group_name_H-M   'P 1'
#
loop_
_entity.id
_entity.type
_entity.pdbx_description
1 polymer ?
#
loop_
_entity_poly.entity_id
_entity_poly.type
_entity_poly.pdbx_seq_one_letter_code
_entity_poly.pdbx_strand_id
1 'polypeptide(L)'
;MALLVLFCAIWLGFYMAKSISIPIKELAEGTLRVAEGDLNVSIDMVADDEIGSLVESFNKMTFDLRVGREHLELSARILREQNIEIEERRRYMEIILKNVSTGVISIDADGFITTINTSAERMLHVRSEEILNRRYDRILTGQHLELSENVMKSLISSRETSLEMPLRLTIDGRPRSFIVHINALK
;
A
#
# COMPACT_ATOMS: atom_id res chain seq x y z
N MET A 1 58.24 -45.50 32.90
CA MET A 1 57.38 -45.71 31.72
C MET A 1 55.89 -45.55 32.06
N ALA A 2 55.31 -46.37 32.95
CA ALA A 2 53.88 -46.27 33.30
C ALA A 2 53.43 -44.86 33.76
N LEU A 3 54.23 -44.20 34.61
CA LEU A 3 53.93 -42.82 35.07
C LEU A 3 53.97 -41.77 33.95
N LEU A 4 54.88 -41.91 32.99
CA LEU A 4 54.97 -41.00 31.83
C LEU A 4 53.77 -41.21 30.89
N VAL A 5 53.39 -42.46 30.65
CA VAL A 5 52.20 -42.78 29.85
C VAL A 5 50.93 -42.23 30.53
N LEU A 6 50.81 -42.41 31.84
CA LEU A 6 49.69 -41.86 32.61
C LEU A 6 49.66 -40.34 32.54
N PHE A 7 50.80 -39.68 32.70
CA PHE A 7 50.91 -38.23 32.59
C PHE A 7 50.49 -37.73 31.19
N CYS A 8 51.00 -38.35 30.12
CA CYS A 8 50.64 -38.01 28.75
C CYS A 8 49.14 -38.23 28.47
N ALA A 9 48.56 -39.31 28.99
CA ALA A 9 47.13 -39.60 28.82
C ALA A 9 46.25 -38.54 29.50
N ILE A 10 46.59 -38.13 30.72
CA ILE A 10 45.88 -37.06 31.44
C ILE A 10 46.01 -35.73 30.68
N TRP A 11 47.22 -35.40 30.23
CA TRP A 11 47.48 -34.18 29.47
C TRP A 11 46.67 -34.12 28.18
N LEU A 12 46.68 -35.21 27.41
CA LEU A 12 45.96 -35.32 26.15
C LEU A 12 44.44 -35.29 26.35
N GLY A 13 43.93 -35.97 27.39
CA GLY A 13 42.52 -35.89 27.78
C GLY A 13 42.09 -34.47 28.14
N PHE A 14 42.90 -33.74 28.90
CA PHE A 14 42.62 -32.34 29.25
C PHE A 14 42.67 -31.42 28.02
N TYR A 15 43.60 -31.66 27.10
CA TYR A 15 43.69 -30.93 25.84
C TYR A 15 42.44 -31.14 24.97
N MET A 16 42.01 -32.39 24.77
CA MET A 16 40.80 -32.70 23.98
C MET A 16 39.51 -32.20 24.66
N ALA A 17 39.42 -32.28 25.99
CA ALA A 17 38.28 -31.73 26.71
C ALA A 17 38.15 -30.22 26.48
N LYS A 18 39.28 -29.49 26.46
CA LYS A 18 39.29 -28.05 26.18
C LYS A 18 38.97 -27.71 24.74
N SER A 19 39.43 -28.50 23.76
CA SER A 19 39.15 -28.23 22.34
C SER A 19 37.66 -28.32 22.01
N ILE A 20 36.87 -29.06 22.80
CA ILE A 20 35.41 -29.17 22.64
C ILE A 20 34.67 -28.19 23.56
N SER A 21 35.05 -28.13 24.84
CA SER A 21 34.27 -27.37 25.84
C SER A 21 34.32 -25.87 25.62
N ILE A 22 35.42 -25.33 25.08
CA ILE A 22 35.57 -23.89 24.84
C ILE A 22 34.62 -23.42 23.72
N PRO A 23 34.65 -23.97 22.49
CA PRO A 23 33.74 -23.54 21.43
C PRO A 23 32.25 -23.75 21.77
N ILE A 24 31.90 -24.81 22.50
CA ILE A 24 30.51 -25.06 22.93
C ILE A 24 30.03 -23.94 23.87
N LYS A 25 30.90 -23.52 24.80
CA LYS A 25 30.57 -22.42 25.72
C LYS A 25 30.41 -21.10 24.96
N GLU A 26 31.30 -20.81 24.01
CA GLU A 26 31.21 -19.61 23.17
C GLU A 26 29.95 -19.60 22.30
N LEU A 27 29.55 -20.76 21.75
CA LEU A 27 28.28 -20.92 21.03
C LEU A 27 27.07 -20.66 21.92
N ALA A 28 27.08 -21.17 23.16
CA ALA A 28 25.99 -20.95 24.11
C ALA A 28 25.87 -19.46 24.48
N GLU A 29 26.98 -18.80 24.79
CA GLU A 29 27.02 -17.37 25.10
C GLU A 29 26.64 -16.51 23.87
N GLY A 30 27.13 -16.86 22.70
CA GLY A 30 26.81 -16.16 21.45
C GLY A 30 25.33 -16.30 21.08
N THR A 31 24.74 -17.47 21.26
CA THR A 31 23.31 -17.70 21.03
C THR A 31 22.45 -16.86 21.97
N LEU A 32 22.85 -16.73 23.25
CA LEU A 32 22.13 -15.89 24.21
C LEU A 32 22.17 -14.41 23.79
N ARG A 33 23.33 -13.89 23.37
CA ARG A 33 23.46 -12.51 22.87
C ARG A 33 22.61 -12.25 21.63
N VAL A 34 22.57 -13.21 20.70
CA VAL A 34 21.71 -13.15 19.51
C VAL A 34 20.24 -13.11 19.91
N ALA A 35 19.82 -13.90 20.91
CA ALA A 35 18.46 -13.87 21.44
C ALA A 35 18.09 -12.53 22.12
N GLU A 36 19.08 -11.84 22.69
CA GLU A 36 18.94 -10.48 23.24
C GLU A 36 18.97 -9.39 22.15
N GLY A 37 19.20 -9.77 20.88
CA GLY A 37 19.15 -8.88 19.72
C GLY A 37 20.50 -8.34 19.26
N ASP A 38 21.61 -8.79 19.85
CA ASP A 38 22.96 -8.48 19.38
C ASP A 38 23.37 -9.45 18.25
N LEU A 39 23.29 -8.96 17.02
CA LEU A 39 23.63 -9.72 15.81
C LEU A 39 25.07 -9.48 15.33
N ASN A 40 25.88 -8.74 16.09
CA ASN A 40 27.30 -8.49 15.77
C ASN A 40 28.22 -9.52 16.43
N VAL A 41 27.66 -10.67 16.82
CA VAL A 41 28.41 -11.77 17.43
C VAL A 41 29.01 -12.65 16.35
N SER A 42 30.31 -12.89 16.47
CA SER A 42 31.05 -13.89 15.72
C SER A 42 31.94 -14.68 16.67
N ILE A 43 32.08 -15.98 16.42
CA ILE A 43 32.97 -16.88 17.15
C ILE A 43 34.14 -17.22 16.25
N ASP A 44 35.35 -17.18 16.80
CA ASP A 44 36.56 -17.49 16.04
C ASP A 44 36.61 -18.98 15.67
N MET A 45 37.03 -19.27 14.43
CA MET A 45 37.16 -20.65 13.96
C MET A 45 38.46 -21.25 14.50
N VAL A 46 38.33 -22.08 15.55
CA VAL A 46 39.48 -22.73 16.23
C VAL A 46 39.58 -24.23 15.89
N ALA A 47 38.48 -24.85 15.44
CA ALA A 47 38.41 -26.28 15.15
C ALA A 47 38.12 -26.51 13.66
N ASP A 48 38.72 -27.54 13.07
CA ASP A 48 38.56 -27.93 11.65
C ASP A 48 37.75 -29.24 11.51
N ASP A 49 36.95 -29.53 12.54
CA ASP A 49 36.11 -30.71 12.69
C ASP A 49 34.61 -30.35 12.66
N GLU A 50 33.74 -31.24 13.13
CA GLU A 50 32.30 -30.99 13.20
C GLU A 50 31.94 -29.76 14.04
N ILE A 51 32.75 -29.41 15.05
CA ILE A 51 32.55 -28.20 15.86
C ILE A 51 32.88 -26.95 15.04
N GLY A 52 33.92 -27.01 14.21
CA GLY A 52 34.26 -25.97 13.24
C GLY A 52 33.10 -25.66 12.30
N SER A 53 32.47 -26.71 11.76
CA SER A 53 31.30 -26.56 10.88
C SER A 53 30.08 -25.95 11.60
N LEU A 54 29.91 -26.25 12.90
CA LEU A 54 28.84 -25.64 13.70
C LEU A 54 29.10 -24.14 13.95
N VAL A 55 30.35 -23.76 14.23
CA VAL A 55 30.77 -22.35 14.38
C VAL A 55 30.56 -21.59 13.07
N GLU A 56 30.93 -22.17 11.93
CA GLU A 56 30.69 -21.57 10.61
C GLU A 56 29.19 -21.35 10.36
N SER A 57 28.37 -22.37 10.64
CA SER A 57 26.92 -22.32 10.48
C SER A 57 26.28 -21.26 11.39
N PHE A 58 26.75 -21.15 12.63
CA PHE A 58 26.32 -20.12 13.57
C PHE A 58 26.66 -18.71 13.06
N ASN A 59 27.92 -18.46 12.68
CA ASN A 59 28.36 -17.17 12.17
C ASN A 59 27.62 -16.77 10.88
N LYS A 60 27.32 -17.73 10.02
CA LYS A 60 26.51 -17.50 8.82
C LYS A 60 25.07 -17.11 9.18
N MET A 61 24.44 -17.83 10.11
CA MET A 61 23.10 -17.51 10.58
C MET A 61 23.04 -16.10 11.19
N THR A 62 24.00 -15.71 12.04
CA THR A 62 24.02 -14.36 12.64
C THR A 62 24.24 -13.27 11.60
N PHE A 63 25.10 -13.50 10.62
CA PHE A 63 25.28 -12.62 9.47
C PHE A 63 23.99 -12.43 8.67
N ASP A 64 23.32 -13.53 8.31
CA ASP A 64 22.07 -13.50 7.52
C ASP A 64 20.95 -12.78 8.28
N LEU A 65 20.83 -13.00 9.59
CA LEU A 65 19.89 -12.27 10.44
C LEU A 65 20.18 -10.77 10.46
N ARG A 66 21.45 -10.38 10.57
CA ARG A 66 21.85 -8.96 10.60
C ARG A 66 21.51 -8.28 9.27
N VAL A 67 21.88 -8.88 8.15
CA VAL A 67 21.58 -8.38 6.82
C VAL A 67 20.06 -8.31 6.59
N GLY A 68 19.32 -9.34 7.01
CA GLY A 68 17.86 -9.35 6.94
C GLY A 68 17.22 -8.20 7.71
N ARG A 69 17.71 -7.91 8.92
CA ARG A 69 17.25 -6.77 9.73
C ARG A 69 17.55 -5.43 9.05
N GLU A 70 18.77 -5.23 8.54
CA GLU A 70 19.15 -4.02 7.82
C GLU A 70 18.24 -3.78 6.59
N HIS A 71 17.92 -4.84 5.84
CA HIS A 71 16.97 -4.77 4.73
C HIS A 71 15.55 -4.40 5.18
N LEU A 72 15.04 -5.00 6.25
CA LEU A 72 13.71 -4.68 6.78
C LEU A 72 13.63 -3.21 7.26
N GLU A 73 14.66 -2.72 7.93
CA GLU A 73 14.74 -1.33 8.38
C GLU A 73 14.77 -0.35 7.20
N LEU A 74 15.52 -0.67 6.14
CA LEU A 74 15.53 0.11 4.91
C LEU A 74 14.17 0.11 4.20
N SER A 75 13.56 -1.06 4.02
CA SER A 75 12.23 -1.19 3.41
C SER A 75 11.17 -0.41 4.21
N ALA A 76 11.21 -0.48 5.53
CA ALA A 76 10.30 0.28 6.39
C ALA A 76 10.49 1.79 6.24
N ARG A 77 11.73 2.27 6.04
CA ARG A 77 12.01 3.69 5.75
C ARG A 77 11.40 4.10 4.41
N ILE A 78 11.67 3.35 3.34
CA ILE A 78 11.15 3.63 2.00
C ILE A 78 9.61 3.64 2.00
N LEU A 79 8.98 2.66 2.65
CA LEU A 79 7.51 2.60 2.77
C LEU A 79 6.93 3.81 3.49
N ARG A 80 7.61 4.32 4.53
CA ARG A 80 7.17 5.54 5.22
C ARG A 80 7.26 6.76 4.30
N GLU A 81 8.36 6.91 3.59
CA GLU A 81 8.55 8.01 2.64
C GLU A 81 7.50 7.98 1.52
N GLN A 82 7.21 6.80 0.96
CA GLN A 82 6.15 6.63 -0.04
C GLN A 82 4.75 6.96 0.50
N ASN A 83 4.44 6.55 1.73
CA ASN A 83 3.15 6.89 2.35
C ASN A 83 3.00 8.40 2.55
N ILE A 84 4.08 9.10 2.94
CA ILE A 84 4.08 10.56 3.04
C ILE A 84 3.79 11.18 1.66
N GLU A 85 4.47 10.74 0.60
CA GLU A 85 4.24 11.25 -0.77
C GLU A 85 2.79 10.98 -1.24
N ILE A 86 2.26 9.78 -0.99
CA ILE A 86 0.88 9.42 -1.34
C ILE A 86 -0.11 10.33 -0.63
N GLU A 87 0.09 10.60 0.67
CA GLU A 87 -0.80 11.46 1.44
C GLU A 87 -0.72 12.93 0.97
N GLU A 88 0.46 13.40 0.59
CA GLU A 88 0.62 14.72 -0.03
C GLU A 88 -0.08 14.81 -1.39
N ARG A 89 0.07 13.80 -2.26
CA ARG A 89 -0.65 13.72 -3.54
C ARG A 89 -2.16 13.67 -3.34
N ARG A 90 -2.63 12.89 -2.36
CA ARG A 90 -4.05 12.80 -2.01
C ARG A 90 -4.57 14.17 -1.56
N ARG A 91 -3.88 14.84 -0.65
CA ARG A 91 -4.26 16.19 -0.18
C ARG A 91 -4.26 17.20 -1.32
N TYR A 92 -3.26 17.17 -2.20
CA TYR A 92 -3.22 18.02 -3.38
C TYR A 92 -4.41 17.78 -4.30
N MET A 93 -4.76 16.51 -4.53
CA MET A 93 -5.95 16.14 -5.31
C MET A 93 -7.25 16.57 -4.63
N GLU A 94 -7.37 16.46 -3.31
CA GLU A 94 -8.51 17.00 -2.55
C GLU A 94 -8.61 18.53 -2.70
N ILE A 95 -7.49 19.25 -2.70
CA ILE A 95 -7.46 20.70 -2.96
C ILE A 95 -7.88 21.01 -4.41
N ILE A 96 -7.36 20.29 -5.40
CA ILE A 96 -7.77 20.45 -6.80
C ILE A 96 -9.25 20.17 -6.93
N LEU A 97 -9.75 19.03 -6.45
CA LEU A 97 -11.16 18.65 -6.56
C LEU A 97 -12.08 19.62 -5.80
N LYS A 98 -11.60 20.22 -4.72
CA LYS A 98 -12.33 21.29 -4.01
C LYS A 98 -12.35 22.61 -4.81
N ASN A 99 -11.34 22.86 -5.64
CA ASN A 99 -11.23 24.04 -6.49
C ASN A 99 -11.86 23.84 -7.88
N VAL A 100 -11.89 22.60 -8.39
CA VAL A 100 -12.69 22.22 -9.55
C VAL A 100 -14.12 22.14 -9.06
N SER A 101 -14.86 23.21 -9.29
CA SER A 101 -16.29 23.25 -9.13
C SER A 101 -16.93 22.27 -10.14
N THR A 102 -16.84 20.95 -9.90
CA THR A 102 -17.52 19.91 -10.70
C THR A 102 -18.73 19.38 -9.95
N GLY A 103 -19.90 19.55 -10.56
CA GLY A 103 -21.13 18.92 -10.13
C GLY A 103 -21.14 17.44 -10.50
N VAL A 104 -21.56 16.58 -9.58
CA VAL A 104 -21.74 15.14 -9.81
C VAL A 104 -23.21 14.80 -9.60
N ILE A 105 -23.81 14.13 -10.58
CA ILE A 105 -25.19 13.62 -10.56
C ILE A 105 -25.17 12.18 -11.07
N SER A 106 -25.88 11.26 -10.41
CA SER A 106 -26.01 9.86 -10.81
C SER A 106 -27.48 9.49 -11.02
N ILE A 107 -27.73 8.64 -12.02
CA ILE A 107 -29.06 8.07 -12.32
C ILE A 107 -29.00 6.54 -12.29
N ASP A 108 -30.10 5.88 -11.91
CA ASP A 108 -30.24 4.43 -12.01
C ASP A 108 -30.70 3.96 -13.41
N ALA A 109 -30.85 2.65 -13.57
CA ALA A 109 -31.26 2.03 -14.84
C ALA A 109 -32.68 2.41 -15.28
N ASP A 110 -33.55 2.78 -14.34
CA ASP A 110 -34.92 3.23 -14.60
C ASP A 110 -35.00 4.77 -14.82
N GLY A 111 -33.86 5.46 -14.71
CA GLY A 111 -33.70 6.89 -14.94
C GLY A 111 -34.00 7.77 -13.73
N PHE A 112 -34.03 7.23 -12.51
CA PHE A 112 -34.18 8.02 -11.28
C PHE A 112 -32.84 8.59 -10.82
N ILE A 113 -32.86 9.86 -10.39
CA ILE A 113 -31.68 10.51 -9.82
C ILE A 113 -31.42 9.95 -8.41
N THR A 114 -30.29 9.28 -8.24
CA THR A 114 -29.91 8.63 -6.97
C THR A 114 -28.99 9.48 -6.11
N THR A 115 -28.15 10.31 -6.73
CA THR A 115 -27.10 11.07 -6.03
C THR A 115 -26.91 12.43 -6.68
N ILE A 116 -26.70 13.46 -5.87
CA ILE A 116 -26.20 14.77 -6.29
C ILE A 116 -25.22 15.31 -5.24
N ASN A 117 -24.10 15.90 -5.67
CA ASN A 117 -23.15 16.55 -4.75
C ASN A 117 -23.47 18.06 -4.54
N THR A 118 -22.95 18.64 -3.46
CA THR A 118 -23.15 20.05 -3.12
C THR A 118 -22.65 21.02 -4.20
N SER A 119 -21.64 20.62 -4.98
CA SER A 119 -21.16 21.42 -6.11
C SER A 119 -22.22 21.53 -7.21
N ALA A 120 -22.89 20.44 -7.57
CA ALA A 120 -23.99 20.42 -8.54
C ALA A 120 -25.19 21.23 -8.05
N GLU A 121 -25.55 21.11 -6.76
CA GLU A 121 -26.60 21.93 -6.15
C GLU A 121 -26.32 23.43 -6.30
N ARG A 122 -25.09 23.86 -5.98
CA ARG A 122 -24.67 25.27 -6.11
C ARG A 122 -24.55 25.73 -7.56
N MET A 123 -24.13 24.85 -8.48
CA MET A 123 -23.99 25.19 -9.89
C MET A 123 -25.33 25.40 -10.56
N LEU A 124 -26.27 24.51 -10.27
CA LEU A 124 -27.59 24.41 -10.89
C LEU A 124 -28.66 25.18 -10.11
N HIS A 125 -28.33 25.69 -8.91
CA HIS A 125 -29.27 26.31 -7.96
C HIS A 125 -30.49 25.42 -7.68
N VAL A 126 -30.24 24.14 -7.43
CA VAL A 126 -31.25 23.14 -7.07
C VAL A 126 -30.99 22.61 -5.68
N ARG A 127 -32.05 22.20 -4.98
CA ARG A 127 -31.93 21.46 -3.72
C ARG A 127 -32.04 19.97 -3.99
N SER A 128 -31.16 19.16 -3.39
CA SER A 128 -31.21 17.70 -3.48
C SER A 128 -32.59 17.13 -3.13
N GLU A 129 -33.28 17.69 -2.13
CA GLU A 129 -34.62 17.25 -1.72
C GLU A 129 -35.68 17.37 -2.84
N GLU A 130 -35.46 18.26 -3.81
CA GLU A 130 -36.41 18.52 -4.90
C GLU A 130 -36.22 17.57 -6.10
N ILE A 131 -35.05 16.94 -6.21
CA ILE A 131 -34.64 16.18 -7.41
C ILE A 131 -34.30 14.72 -7.12
N LEU A 132 -33.90 14.38 -5.90
CA LEU A 132 -33.61 12.99 -5.52
C LEU A 132 -34.87 12.13 -5.66
N ASN A 133 -34.68 10.88 -6.11
CA ASN A 133 -35.75 9.91 -6.37
C ASN A 133 -36.81 10.39 -7.37
N ARG A 134 -36.49 11.36 -8.23
CA ARG A 134 -37.32 11.74 -9.38
C ARG A 134 -36.67 11.27 -10.67
N ARG A 135 -37.49 10.94 -11.67
CA ARG A 135 -36.96 10.64 -13.01
C ARG A 135 -36.40 11.89 -13.67
N TYR A 136 -35.26 11.75 -14.34
CA TYR A 136 -34.58 12.86 -15.01
C TYR A 136 -35.46 13.54 -16.08
N ASP A 137 -36.30 12.77 -16.78
CA ASP A 137 -37.16 13.24 -17.87
C ASP A 137 -38.35 14.09 -17.40
N ARG A 138 -38.68 14.06 -16.11
CA ARG A 138 -39.66 14.94 -15.49
C ARG A 138 -39.07 16.29 -15.08
N ILE A 139 -37.73 16.35 -14.97
CA ILE A 139 -36.98 17.54 -14.56
C ILE A 139 -36.48 18.28 -15.79
N LEU A 140 -36.01 17.56 -16.81
CA LEU A 140 -35.56 18.15 -18.07
C LEU A 140 -36.74 18.51 -18.98
N THR A 141 -36.66 19.67 -19.62
CA THR A 141 -37.71 20.16 -20.52
C THR A 141 -37.13 20.66 -21.85
N GLY A 142 -37.92 20.59 -22.91
CA GLY A 142 -37.57 21.12 -24.24
C GLY A 142 -36.29 20.48 -24.79
N GLN A 143 -35.37 21.32 -25.26
CA GLN A 143 -34.13 20.89 -25.92
C GLN A 143 -33.23 20.01 -25.02
N HIS A 144 -33.30 20.15 -23.69
CA HIS A 144 -32.48 19.37 -22.77
C HIS A 144 -33.00 17.93 -22.61
N LEU A 145 -34.31 17.71 -22.75
CA LEU A 145 -34.90 16.38 -22.73
C LEU A 145 -34.47 15.60 -23.98
N GLU A 146 -34.60 16.20 -25.16
CA GLU A 146 -34.15 15.60 -26.43
C GLU A 146 -32.66 15.26 -26.40
N LEU A 147 -31.83 16.15 -25.84
CA LEU A 147 -30.41 15.91 -25.66
C LEU A 147 -30.16 14.68 -24.77
N SER A 148 -30.85 14.57 -23.64
CA SER A 148 -30.69 13.43 -22.72
C SER A 148 -31.09 12.10 -23.35
N GLU A 149 -32.14 12.07 -24.17
CA GLU A 149 -32.54 10.87 -24.89
C GLU A 149 -31.50 10.45 -25.94
N ASN A 150 -30.93 11.42 -26.66
CA ASN A 150 -29.87 11.16 -27.64
C ASN A 150 -28.60 10.62 -26.99
N VAL A 151 -28.24 11.13 -25.80
CA VAL A 151 -27.14 10.62 -24.99
C VAL A 151 -27.42 9.18 -24.56
N MET A 152 -28.60 8.92 -24.00
CA MET A 152 -28.93 7.59 -23.48
C MET A 152 -28.95 6.55 -24.61
N LYS A 153 -29.52 6.88 -25.77
CA LYS A 153 -29.48 6.03 -26.97
C LYS A 153 -28.05 5.77 -27.44
N SER A 154 -27.19 6.79 -27.43
CA SER A 154 -25.79 6.64 -27.85
C SER A 154 -24.99 5.74 -26.91
N LEU A 155 -25.19 5.86 -25.59
CA LEU A 155 -24.51 5.02 -24.59
C LEU A 155 -24.98 3.56 -24.57
N ILE A 156 -26.26 3.30 -24.91
CA ILE A 156 -26.80 1.94 -25.00
C ILE A 156 -26.41 1.26 -26.32
N SER A 157 -26.35 2.01 -27.43
CA SER A 157 -26.13 1.45 -28.77
C SER A 157 -24.67 1.40 -29.23
N SER A 158 -23.80 2.25 -28.67
CA SER A 158 -22.37 2.28 -29.02
C SER A 158 -21.52 1.47 -28.03
N ARG A 159 -20.33 1.05 -28.43
CA ARG A 159 -19.32 0.48 -27.52
C ARG A 159 -18.70 1.53 -26.58
N GLU A 160 -19.09 2.80 -26.68
CA GLU A 160 -18.54 3.87 -25.85
C GLU A 160 -19.18 3.85 -24.47
N THR A 161 -18.35 3.70 -23.44
CA THR A 161 -18.76 3.72 -22.02
C THR A 161 -18.82 5.13 -21.44
N SER A 162 -18.41 6.14 -22.22
CA SER A 162 -18.26 7.52 -21.76
C SER A 162 -18.51 8.52 -22.89
N LEU A 163 -19.20 9.61 -22.60
CA LEU A 163 -19.45 10.72 -23.52
C LEU A 163 -19.13 12.05 -22.86
N GLU A 164 -18.50 12.97 -23.59
CA GLU A 164 -18.23 14.34 -23.15
C GLU A 164 -18.93 15.34 -24.06
N MET A 165 -19.66 16.30 -23.47
CA MET A 165 -20.30 17.35 -24.26
C MET A 165 -20.44 18.68 -23.51
N PRO A 166 -20.40 19.81 -24.25
CA PRO A 166 -20.76 21.10 -23.69
C PRO A 166 -22.28 21.20 -23.53
N LEU A 167 -22.74 21.54 -22.33
CA LEU A 167 -24.13 21.80 -22.00
C LEU A 167 -24.31 23.28 -21.64
N ARG A 168 -25.21 23.97 -22.36
CA ARG A 168 -25.61 25.34 -22.03
C ARG A 168 -26.95 25.32 -21.33
N LEU A 169 -27.01 25.87 -20.11
CA LEU A 169 -28.23 25.99 -19.32
C LEU A 169 -28.46 27.46 -18.94
N THR A 170 -29.72 27.86 -18.82
CA THR A 170 -30.08 29.14 -18.23
C THR A 170 -30.48 28.91 -16.78
N ILE A 171 -29.69 29.45 -15.85
CA ILE A 171 -29.92 29.32 -14.41
C ILE A 171 -30.10 30.75 -13.86
N ASP A 172 -31.21 31.00 -13.17
CA ASP A 172 -31.63 32.33 -12.69
C ASP A 172 -31.62 33.41 -13.80
N GLY A 173 -32.08 33.04 -15.00
CA GLY A 173 -32.11 33.95 -16.16
C GLY A 173 -30.74 34.26 -16.77
N ARG A 174 -29.65 33.64 -16.29
CA ARG A 174 -28.29 33.83 -16.83
C ARG A 174 -27.81 32.57 -17.55
N PRO A 175 -27.33 32.67 -18.80
CA PRO A 175 -26.76 31.54 -19.50
C PRO A 175 -25.43 31.12 -18.84
N ARG A 176 -25.30 29.84 -18.53
CA ARG A 176 -24.09 29.18 -18.02
C ARG A 176 -23.73 28.03 -18.93
N SER A 177 -22.44 27.80 -19.14
CA SER A 177 -21.92 26.67 -19.91
C SER A 177 -21.20 25.71 -18.97
N PHE A 178 -21.49 24.42 -19.13
CA PHE A 178 -20.90 23.33 -18.39
C PHE A 178 -20.27 22.36 -19.38
N ILE A 179 -19.19 21.69 -18.99
CA ILE A 179 -18.74 20.48 -19.67
C ILE A 179 -19.27 19.31 -18.83
N VAL A 180 -20.01 18.42 -19.48
CA VAL A 180 -20.63 17.26 -18.84
C VAL A 180 -19.93 16.01 -19.34
N HIS A 181 -19.41 15.22 -18.41
CA HIS A 181 -18.89 13.89 -18.67
C HIS A 181 -19.90 12.88 -18.16
N ILE A 182 -20.34 11.99 -19.04
CA ILE A 182 -21.40 11.01 -18.78
C ILE A 182 -20.79 9.64 -18.94
N ASN A 183 -20.76 8.84 -17.87
CA ASN A 183 -20.21 7.50 -17.88
C ASN A 183 -21.32 6.49 -17.55
N ALA A 184 -21.42 5.45 -18.39
CA ALA A 184 -22.27 4.31 -18.13
C ALA A 184 -21.45 3.24 -17.38
N LEU A 185 -21.81 2.98 -16.12
CA LEU A 185 -21.25 1.89 -15.34
C LEU A 185 -21.96 0.59 -15.76
N LYS A 186 -21.20 -0.38 -16.29
CA LYS A 186 -21.70 -1.72 -16.63
C LYS A 186 -21.80 -2.60 -15.40
#